data_AF-A0A0W8D0F0-F1
#
_entry.id   AF-A0A0W8D0F0-F1
#
_cell.length_a   1.000
_cell.length_b   1.000
_cell.length_c   1.000
_cell.angle_alpha   90.00
_cell.angle_beta   90.00
_cell.angle_gamma   90.00
#
_symmetry.space_group_name_H-M   'P 1'
#
loop_
_entity.id
_entity.type
_entity.pdbx_description
1 polymer ?
#
loop_
_entity_poly.entity_id
_entity_poly.type
_entity_poly.pdbx_seq_one_letter_code
_entity_poly.pdbx_strand_id
1 'polypeptide(L)'
;MAEPALALDEAARLERRRKQCRVSQRRYRDKKSSTEYNLKLDINSLRESVQSLKGLRELLETKLWSSKLSQNAAVLKAVEQYYAVFEQGLHNPEAGGENVRKCFEMQLGFLRVFLHPNVTFGDAHGLRDLLEQWHRYTQFHAWIETGFVSADVYGSTDSPVVVQKARSRC
;
A
#
# COMPACT_ATOMS: atom_id res chain seq x y z
N MET A 1 -68.32 -32.40 59.70
CA MET A 1 -67.25 -33.42 59.65
C MET A 1 -66.67 -33.52 58.22
N ALA A 2 -66.12 -32.44 57.67
CA ALA A 2 -65.61 -32.39 56.28
C ALA A 2 -64.21 -31.73 56.14
N GLU A 3 -63.50 -31.51 57.25
CA GLU A 3 -62.22 -30.77 57.27
C GLU A 3 -60.95 -31.57 56.92
N PRO A 4 -60.78 -32.87 57.23
CA PRO A 4 -59.48 -33.52 57.05
C PRO A 4 -59.13 -33.82 55.57
N ALA A 5 -60.13 -33.99 54.70
CA ALA A 5 -59.91 -34.28 53.28
C ALA A 5 -59.46 -33.04 52.47
N LEU A 6 -59.92 -31.84 52.84
CA LEU A 6 -59.53 -30.58 52.19
C LEU A 6 -58.08 -30.19 52.53
N ALA A 7 -57.67 -30.39 53.78
CA ALA A 7 -56.29 -30.12 54.23
C ALA A 7 -55.25 -31.02 53.54
N LEU A 8 -55.59 -32.29 53.25
CA LEU A 8 -54.73 -33.22 52.53
C LEU A 8 -54.59 -32.86 51.04
N ASP A 9 -55.65 -32.39 50.39
CA ASP A 9 -55.58 -31.92 49.00
C ASP A 9 -54.76 -30.61 48.88
N GLU A 10 -54.90 -29.69 49.84
CA GLU A 10 -54.05 -28.49 49.90
C GLU A 10 -52.56 -28.80 50.10
N ALA A 11 -52.23 -29.74 50.98
CA ALA A 11 -50.86 -30.21 51.18
C ALA A 11 -50.30 -30.85 49.89
N ALA A 12 -51.10 -31.67 49.18
CA ALA A 12 -50.71 -32.28 47.92
C ALA A 12 -50.53 -31.25 46.78
N ARG A 13 -51.34 -30.19 46.76
CA ARG A 13 -51.20 -29.07 45.80
C ARG A 13 -49.95 -28.24 46.11
N LEU A 14 -49.67 -27.97 47.37
CA LEU A 14 -48.47 -27.25 47.80
C LEU A 14 -47.19 -28.03 47.44
N GLU A 15 -47.18 -29.34 47.67
CA GLU A 15 -46.05 -30.20 47.32
C GLU A 15 -45.84 -30.28 45.79
N ARG A 16 -46.92 -30.32 45.00
CA ARG A 16 -46.84 -30.21 43.53
C ARG A 16 -46.23 -28.87 43.09
N ARG A 17 -46.65 -27.75 43.67
CA ARG A 17 -46.08 -26.42 43.38
C ARG A 17 -44.59 -26.35 43.76
N ARG A 18 -44.20 -26.90 44.91
CA ARG A 18 -42.78 -26.97 45.32
C ARG A 18 -41.93 -27.77 44.34
N LYS A 19 -42.42 -28.94 43.91
CA LYS A 19 -41.74 -29.77 42.89
C LYS A 19 -41.60 -29.02 41.56
N GLN A 20 -42.67 -28.37 41.09
CA GLN A 20 -42.64 -27.55 39.87
C GLN A 20 -41.67 -26.38 39.98
N CYS A 21 -41.67 -25.63 41.09
CA CYS A 21 -40.72 -24.55 41.34
C CYS A 21 -39.27 -25.05 41.31
N ARG A 22 -38.97 -26.21 41.92
CA ARG A 22 -37.62 -26.81 41.90
C ARG A 22 -37.18 -27.15 40.47
N VAL A 23 -38.06 -27.76 39.68
CA VAL A 23 -37.76 -28.10 38.27
C VAL A 23 -37.55 -26.85 37.43
N SER A 24 -38.42 -25.84 37.56
CA SER A 24 -38.30 -24.57 36.83
C SER A 24 -37.04 -23.80 37.22
N GLN A 25 -36.68 -23.76 38.51
CA GLN A 25 -35.42 -23.14 38.97
C GLN A 25 -34.20 -23.88 38.42
N ARG A 26 -34.22 -25.22 38.38
CA ARG A 26 -33.14 -26.00 37.79
C ARG A 26 -32.99 -25.71 36.29
N ARG A 27 -34.09 -25.76 35.53
CA ARG A 27 -34.08 -25.43 34.09
C ARG A 27 -33.60 -24.01 33.81
N TYR A 28 -33.99 -23.05 34.64
CA TYR A 28 -33.54 -21.67 34.52
C TYR A 28 -32.02 -21.55 34.75
N ARG A 29 -31.50 -22.21 35.80
CA ARG A 29 -30.05 -22.25 36.08
C ARG A 29 -29.29 -22.92 34.94
N ASP A 30 -29.74 -24.08 34.46
CA ASP A 30 -29.10 -24.80 33.37
C ASP A 30 -29.09 -23.98 32.08
N LYS A 31 -30.21 -23.32 31.74
CA LYS A 31 -30.29 -22.42 30.59
C LYS A 31 -29.33 -21.25 30.73
N LYS A 32 -29.30 -20.60 31.91
CA LYS A 32 -28.39 -19.48 32.18
C LYS A 32 -26.93 -19.91 32.06
N SER A 33 -26.54 -21.03 32.66
CA SER A 33 -25.18 -21.57 32.56
C SER A 33 -24.80 -21.93 31.12
N SER A 34 -25.72 -22.52 30.35
CA SER A 34 -25.48 -22.81 28.93
C SER A 34 -25.31 -21.54 28.10
N THR A 35 -26.13 -20.51 28.33
CA THR A 35 -25.97 -19.23 27.63
C THR A 35 -24.65 -18.53 27.98
N GLU A 36 -24.24 -18.55 29.25
CA GLU A 36 -22.95 -17.99 29.68
C GLU A 36 -21.77 -18.76 29.07
N TYR A 37 -21.88 -20.09 28.95
CA TYR A 37 -20.88 -20.92 28.31
C TYR A 37 -20.76 -20.64 26.82
N ASN A 38 -21.88 -20.60 26.09
CA ASN A 38 -21.89 -20.31 24.66
C ASN A 38 -21.32 -18.90 24.38
N LEU A 39 -21.68 -17.91 25.18
CA LEU A 39 -21.13 -16.56 25.04
C LEU A 39 -19.61 -16.53 25.23
N LYS A 40 -19.07 -17.33 26.16
CA LYS A 40 -17.62 -17.45 26.34
C LYS A 40 -16.95 -18.08 25.12
N LEU A 41 -17.57 -19.11 24.52
CA LEU A 41 -17.08 -19.70 23.28
C LEU A 41 -17.08 -18.69 22.14
N ASP A 42 -18.17 -17.94 21.96
CA ASP A 42 -18.29 -16.92 20.91
C ASP A 42 -17.24 -15.82 21.10
N ILE A 43 -17.04 -15.34 22.33
CA ILE A 43 -15.99 -14.35 22.64
C ILE A 43 -14.61 -14.90 22.29
N ASN A 44 -14.32 -16.16 22.61
CA ASN A 44 -13.03 -16.77 22.29
C ASN A 44 -12.84 -16.90 20.78
N SER A 45 -13.86 -17.39 20.05
CA SER A 45 -13.83 -17.49 18.59
C SER A 45 -13.65 -16.13 17.90
N LEU A 46 -14.34 -15.10 18.39
CA LEU A 46 -14.16 -13.73 17.91
C LEU A 46 -12.75 -13.21 18.19
N ARG A 47 -12.20 -13.47 19.38
CA ARG A 47 -10.82 -13.09 19.71
C ARG A 47 -9.81 -13.76 18.78
N GLU A 48 -9.97 -15.05 18.52
CA GLU A 48 -9.12 -15.79 17.58
C GLU A 48 -9.22 -15.21 16.17
N SER A 49 -10.44 -14.91 15.72
CA SER A 49 -10.68 -14.30 14.40
C SER A 49 -10.02 -12.92 14.29
N VAL A 50 -10.17 -12.07 15.31
CA VAL A 50 -9.53 -10.74 15.35
C VAL A 50 -8.01 -10.86 15.35
N GLN A 51 -7.44 -11.80 16.10
CA GLN A 51 -5.99 -12.02 16.09
C GLN A 51 -5.49 -12.49 14.72
N SER A 52 -6.21 -13.42 14.09
CA SER A 52 -5.90 -13.88 12.73
C SER A 52 -5.96 -12.74 11.71
N LEU A 53 -7.01 -11.93 11.73
CA LEU A 53 -7.15 -10.78 10.84
C LEU A 53 -6.08 -9.72 11.06
N LYS A 54 -5.69 -9.46 12.31
CA LYS A 54 -4.57 -8.56 12.63
C LYS A 54 -3.25 -9.09 12.07
N GLY A 55 -2.96 -10.37 12.27
CA GLY A 55 -1.77 -11.01 11.71
C GLY A 55 -1.75 -10.98 10.18
N LEU A 56 -2.88 -11.21 9.53
CA LEU A 56 -3.00 -11.11 8.07
C LEU A 56 -2.75 -9.68 7.60
N ARG A 57 -3.33 -8.67 8.28
CA ARG A 57 -3.11 -7.27 7.96
C ARG A 57 -1.64 -6.89 8.06
N GLU A 58 -0.97 -7.25 9.15
CA GLU A 58 0.47 -6.98 9.35
C GLU A 58 1.33 -7.63 8.25
N LEU A 59 0.99 -8.86 7.84
CA LEU A 59 1.69 -9.55 6.76
C LEU A 59 1.45 -8.87 5.40
N LEU A 60 0.24 -8.38 5.13
CA LEU A 60 -0.06 -7.64 3.91
C LEU A 60 0.63 -6.28 3.89
N GLU A 61 0.62 -5.55 5.01
CA GLU A 61 1.32 -4.27 5.15
C GLU A 61 2.82 -4.45 4.92
N THR A 62 3.46 -5.42 5.56
CA THR A 62 4.90 -5.68 5.37
C THR A 62 5.26 -6.03 3.93
N LYS A 63 4.44 -6.84 3.25
CA LYS A 63 4.62 -7.11 1.81
C LYS A 63 4.45 -5.87 0.95
N LEU A 64 3.43 -5.05 1.22
CA LEU A 64 3.18 -3.81 0.48
C LEU A 64 4.34 -2.83 0.65
N TRP A 65 4.83 -2.65 1.88
CA TRP A 65 5.97 -1.78 2.18
C TRP A 65 7.25 -2.26 1.50
N SER A 66 7.54 -3.56 1.54
CA SER A 66 8.71 -4.15 0.86
C SER A 66 8.64 -3.95 -0.66
N SER A 67 7.48 -4.21 -1.26
CA SER A 67 7.26 -4.02 -2.70
C SER A 67 7.39 -2.55 -3.11
N LYS A 68 6.73 -1.64 -2.38
CA LYS A 68 6.83 -0.20 -2.62
C LYS A 68 8.26 0.30 -2.47
N LEU A 69 9.00 -0.14 -1.45
CA LEU A 69 10.39 0.26 -1.25
C LEU A 69 11.27 -0.21 -2.40
N SER A 70 11.11 -1.46 -2.85
CA SER A 70 11.87 -2.00 -3.98
C SER A 70 11.58 -1.28 -5.30
N GLN A 71 10.30 -0.99 -5.59
CA GLN A 71 9.91 -0.23 -6.78
C GLN A 71 10.37 1.22 -6.72
N ASN A 72 10.17 1.89 -5.60
CA ASN A 72 10.65 3.25 -5.40
C ASN A 72 12.17 3.31 -5.56
N ALA A 73 12.92 2.31 -5.07
CA ALA A 73 14.36 2.25 -5.27
C ALA A 73 14.74 2.16 -6.77
N ALA A 74 14.04 1.33 -7.56
CA ALA A 74 14.31 1.23 -9.00
C ALA A 74 14.01 2.54 -9.74
N VAL A 75 12.88 3.18 -9.41
CA VAL A 75 12.46 4.45 -10.00
C VAL A 75 13.42 5.59 -9.61
N LEU A 76 13.79 5.68 -8.33
CA LEU A 76 14.76 6.66 -7.84
C LEU A 76 16.13 6.45 -8.49
N LYS A 77 16.56 5.20 -8.68
CA LYS A 77 17.81 4.90 -9.41
C LYS A 77 17.77 5.34 -10.87
N ALA A 78 16.65 5.16 -11.56
CA ALA A 78 16.49 5.66 -12.92
C ALA A 78 16.63 7.19 -12.98
N VAL A 79 16.06 7.88 -11.99
CA VAL A 79 16.16 9.35 -11.88
C VAL A 79 17.59 9.80 -11.55
N GLU A 80 18.27 9.15 -10.62
CA GLU A 80 19.70 9.40 -10.35
C GLU A 80 20.55 9.20 -11.62
N GLN A 81 20.31 8.12 -12.36
CA GLN A 81 21.00 7.83 -13.61
C GLN A 81 20.73 8.87 -14.69
N TYR A 82 19.49 9.36 -14.81
CA TYR A 82 19.16 10.45 -15.72
C TYR A 82 20.06 11.68 -15.47
N TYR A 83 20.19 12.12 -14.21
CA TYR A 83 21.02 13.29 -13.90
C TYR A 83 22.51 13.02 -14.08
N ALA A 84 22.98 11.79 -13.84
CA ALA A 84 24.36 11.43 -14.12
C ALA A 84 24.67 11.43 -15.63
N VAL A 85 23.73 10.95 -16.45
CA VAL A 85 23.89 10.85 -17.92
C VAL A 85 23.75 12.21 -18.61
N PHE A 86 22.96 13.12 -18.05
CA PHE A 86 22.62 14.42 -18.66
C PHE A 86 23.10 15.63 -17.83
N GLU A 87 24.08 15.46 -16.94
CA GLU A 87 24.61 16.55 -16.08
C GLU A 87 25.01 17.79 -16.91
N GLN A 88 25.64 17.56 -18.07
CA GLN A 88 26.09 18.59 -19.03
C GLN A 88 25.14 18.75 -20.24
N GLY A 89 23.92 18.21 -20.14
CA GLY A 89 22.96 18.20 -21.23
C GLY A 89 23.24 17.13 -22.30
N LEU A 90 22.71 17.36 -23.50
CA LEU A 90 22.79 16.41 -24.62
C LEU A 90 24.09 16.62 -25.41
N HIS A 91 24.90 15.58 -25.55
CA HIS A 91 26.15 15.65 -26.30
C HIS A 91 25.90 15.89 -27.80
N ASN A 92 26.81 16.62 -28.44
CA ASN A 92 26.78 16.82 -29.89
C ASN A 92 27.62 15.73 -30.59
N PRO A 93 27.02 14.81 -31.36
CA PRO A 93 27.77 13.78 -32.08
C PRO A 93 28.59 14.33 -33.25
N GLU A 94 28.25 15.51 -33.78
CA GLU A 94 28.92 16.11 -34.95
C GLU A 94 30.10 17.02 -34.55
N ALA A 95 30.04 17.63 -33.36
CA ALA A 95 31.10 18.53 -32.87
C ALA A 95 32.18 17.82 -32.04
N GLY A 96 31.99 16.54 -31.72
CA GLY A 96 32.89 15.77 -30.87
C GLY A 96 33.54 14.60 -31.61
N GLY A 97 34.76 14.23 -31.19
CA GLY A 97 35.40 13.01 -31.69
C GLY A 97 34.64 11.74 -31.28
N GLU A 98 35.18 10.58 -31.63
CA GLU A 98 34.54 9.26 -31.46
C GLU A 98 33.99 8.98 -30.04
N ASN A 99 34.65 9.49 -28.99
CA ASN A 99 34.18 9.34 -27.61
C ASN A 99 32.85 10.06 -27.35
N VAL A 100 32.68 11.28 -27.88
CA VAL A 100 31.44 12.06 -27.71
C VAL A 100 30.29 11.41 -28.46
N ARG A 101 30.58 10.85 -29.64
CA ARG A 101 29.61 10.07 -30.43
C ARG A 101 29.10 8.86 -29.65
N LYS A 102 29.99 8.12 -28.97
CA LYS A 102 29.61 7.01 -28.08
C LYS A 102 28.78 7.46 -26.88
N CYS A 103 29.14 8.59 -26.25
CA CYS A 103 28.34 9.15 -25.15
C CYS A 103 26.93 9.55 -25.63
N PHE A 104 26.82 10.16 -26.81
CA PHE A 104 25.53 10.49 -27.41
C PHE A 104 24.69 9.24 -27.74
N GLU A 105 25.30 8.20 -28.30
CA GLU A 105 24.60 6.92 -28.56
C GLU A 105 24.08 6.28 -27.26
N MET A 106 24.86 6.36 -26.17
CA MET A 106 24.42 5.92 -24.84
C MET A 106 23.26 6.77 -24.31
N GLN A 107 23.33 8.10 -24.43
CA GLN A 107 22.25 9.02 -24.05
C GLN A 107 20.96 8.71 -24.84
N LEU A 108 21.07 8.47 -26.14
CA LEU A 108 19.95 8.10 -27.00
C LEU A 108 19.35 6.74 -26.60
N GLY A 109 20.20 5.76 -26.29
CA GLY A 109 19.78 4.45 -25.79
C GLY A 109 18.99 4.57 -24.49
N PHE A 110 19.46 5.40 -23.55
CA PHE A 110 18.75 5.70 -22.32
C PHE A 110 17.35 6.28 -22.60
N LEU A 111 17.25 7.32 -23.43
CA LEU A 111 15.97 7.98 -23.72
C LEU A 111 14.96 7.05 -24.42
N ARG A 112 15.42 6.14 -25.28
CA ARG A 112 14.54 5.15 -25.94
C ARG A 112 13.90 4.17 -24.96
N VAL A 113 14.56 3.87 -23.85
CA VAL A 113 14.05 2.96 -22.82
C VAL A 113 13.07 3.67 -21.90
N PHE A 114 13.33 4.94 -21.56
CA PHE A 114 12.56 5.67 -20.56
C PHE A 114 11.44 6.55 -21.11
N LEU A 115 11.54 7.02 -22.36
CA LEU A 115 10.52 7.86 -22.96
C LEU A 115 9.54 7.05 -23.80
N HIS A 116 8.25 7.37 -23.66
CA HIS A 116 7.22 6.85 -24.54
C HIS A 116 7.46 7.33 -25.98
N PRO A 117 7.19 6.51 -27.02
CA PRO A 117 7.41 6.90 -28.42
C PRO A 117 6.72 8.21 -28.83
N ASN A 118 5.56 8.49 -28.21
CA ASN A 118 4.75 9.69 -28.44
C ASN A 118 4.91 10.72 -27.31
N VAL A 119 6.10 10.83 -26.71
CA VAL A 119 6.40 11.85 -25.69
C VAL A 119 6.09 13.25 -26.21
N THR A 120 5.54 14.11 -25.36
CA THR A 120 5.25 15.51 -25.69
C THR A 120 6.00 16.43 -24.75
N PHE A 121 6.72 17.41 -25.29
CA PHE A 121 7.41 18.43 -24.51
C PHE A 121 7.22 19.80 -25.16
N GLY A 122 6.37 20.65 -24.57
CA GLY A 122 5.93 21.88 -25.25
C GLY A 122 5.27 21.54 -26.58
N ASP A 123 5.82 22.09 -27.68
CA ASP A 123 5.36 21.82 -29.05
C ASP A 123 6.05 20.61 -29.72
N ALA A 124 7.08 20.03 -29.10
CA ALA A 124 7.79 18.88 -29.65
C ALA A 124 7.01 17.58 -29.43
N HIS A 125 6.93 16.76 -30.50
CA HIS A 125 6.24 15.48 -30.47
C HIS A 125 7.15 14.31 -30.87
N GLY A 126 7.23 13.32 -29.99
CA GLY A 126 8.09 12.16 -30.14
C GLY A 126 9.57 12.45 -29.87
N LEU A 127 10.36 11.38 -29.89
CA LEU A 127 11.76 11.42 -29.45
C LEU A 127 12.64 12.30 -30.35
N ARG A 128 12.39 12.33 -31.67
CA ARG A 128 13.21 13.11 -32.62
C ARG A 128 13.13 14.60 -32.32
N ASP A 129 11.92 15.13 -32.20
CA ASP A 129 11.69 16.56 -32.02
C ASP A 129 12.18 17.02 -30.64
N LEU A 130 12.00 16.16 -29.63
CA LEU A 130 12.54 16.37 -28.29
C LEU A 130 14.07 16.47 -28.29
N LEU A 131 14.76 15.58 -29.02
CA LEU A 131 16.23 15.61 -29.10
C LEU A 131 16.74 16.88 -29.78
N GLU A 132 16.09 17.31 -30.86
CA GLU A 132 16.44 18.56 -31.56
C GLU A 132 16.27 19.77 -30.64
N GLN A 133 15.14 19.86 -29.92
CA GLN A 133 14.89 20.96 -29.00
C GLN A 133 15.87 20.95 -27.81
N TRP A 134 16.13 19.77 -27.24
CA TRP A 134 17.10 19.64 -26.15
C TRP A 134 18.50 20.01 -26.61
N HIS A 135 18.92 19.58 -27.80
CA HIS A 135 20.21 19.95 -28.37
C HIS A 135 20.40 21.48 -28.43
N ARG A 136 19.39 22.20 -28.91
CA ARG A 136 19.41 23.68 -28.96
C ARG A 136 19.50 24.30 -27.57
N TYR A 137 18.76 23.77 -26.58
CA TYR A 137 18.85 24.25 -25.21
C TYR A 137 20.22 23.98 -24.60
N THR A 138 20.82 22.81 -24.81
CA THR A 138 22.17 22.49 -24.33
C THR A 138 23.21 23.42 -24.95
N GLN A 139 23.10 23.74 -26.24
CA GLN A 139 23.99 24.72 -26.88
C GLN A 139 23.82 26.13 -26.30
N PHE A 140 22.56 26.58 -26.16
CA PHE A 140 22.28 27.93 -25.67
C PHE A 140 22.62 28.11 -24.19
N HIS A 141 22.51 27.04 -23.39
CA HIS A 141 22.78 27.01 -21.96
C HIS A 141 24.00 26.15 -21.61
N ALA A 142 25.04 26.16 -22.44
CA ALA A 142 26.21 25.28 -22.28
C ALA A 142 26.99 25.47 -20.96
N TRP A 143 26.78 26.59 -20.27
CA TRP A 143 27.37 26.88 -18.95
C TRP A 143 26.54 26.33 -17.78
N ILE A 144 25.33 25.81 -18.05
CA ILE A 144 24.47 25.25 -17.00
C ILE A 144 24.80 23.78 -16.81
N GLU A 145 25.26 23.43 -15.61
CA GLU A 145 25.38 22.05 -15.17
C GLU A 145 24.26 21.71 -14.19
N THR A 146 23.64 20.55 -14.35
CA THR A 146 22.55 20.09 -13.49
C THR A 146 22.98 18.90 -12.64
N GLY A 147 22.70 18.96 -11.34
CA GLY A 147 23.03 17.88 -10.41
C GLY A 147 21.82 17.38 -9.63
N PHE A 148 21.77 16.08 -9.36
CA PHE A 148 20.79 15.48 -8.47
C PHE A 148 21.00 15.93 -7.02
N VAL A 149 19.91 16.24 -6.31
CA VAL A 149 19.95 16.57 -4.86
C VAL A 149 19.09 15.58 -4.07
N SER A 150 17.81 15.48 -4.42
CA SER A 150 16.89 14.56 -3.76
C SER A 150 15.68 14.30 -4.65
N ALA A 151 15.02 13.16 -4.49
CA ALA A 151 13.77 12.86 -5.17
C ALA A 151 12.81 12.12 -4.24
N ASP A 152 11.53 12.40 -4.41
CA ASP A 152 10.42 11.83 -3.66
C ASP A 152 9.45 11.18 -4.63
N VAL A 153 8.93 10.00 -4.29
CA VAL A 153 8.00 9.23 -5.13
C VAL A 153 6.58 9.31 -4.56
N TYR A 154 5.63 9.70 -5.39
CA TYR A 154 4.21 9.83 -5.08
C TYR A 154 3.37 8.97 -6.02
N GLY A 155 2.09 8.77 -5.69
CA GLY A 155 1.15 8.04 -6.54
C GLY A 155 1.10 6.54 -6.28
N SER A 156 0.48 5.82 -7.22
CA SER A 156 0.32 4.37 -7.14
C SER A 156 1.58 3.64 -7.62
N THR A 157 1.69 2.37 -7.27
CA THR A 157 2.73 1.46 -7.78
C THR A 157 2.76 1.39 -9.31
N ASP A 158 1.59 1.44 -9.96
CA ASP A 158 1.49 1.27 -11.42
C ASP A 158 1.72 2.57 -12.20
N SER A 159 1.63 3.72 -11.52
CA SER A 159 1.83 5.03 -12.13
C SER A 159 2.50 5.99 -11.13
N PRO A 160 3.76 5.72 -10.76
CA PRO A 160 4.48 6.56 -9.82
C PRO A 160 4.84 7.90 -10.46
N VAL A 161 4.71 8.97 -9.68
CA VAL A 161 5.15 10.31 -10.04
C VAL A 161 6.36 10.65 -9.18
N VAL A 162 7.48 10.96 -9.81
CA VAL A 162 8.71 11.36 -9.11
C VAL A 162 8.82 12.88 -9.13
N VAL A 163 8.93 13.48 -7.95
CA VAL A 163 9.24 14.90 -7.79
C VAL A 163 10.69 15.01 -7.36
N GLN A 164 11.47 15.77 -8.11
CA GLN A 164 12.89 15.93 -7.86
C GLN A 164 13.27 17.36 -7.53
N LYS A 165 14.26 17.50 -6.66
CA LYS A 165 15.08 18.71 -6.51
C LYS A 165 16.42 18.49 -7.20
N ALA A 166 16.77 19.43 -8.07
CA ALA A 166 18.05 19.49 -8.74
C ALA A 166 18.76 20.81 -8.41
N ARG A 167 20.09 20.80 -8.43
CA ARG A 167 20.90 22.00 -8.38
C ARG A 167 21.30 22.37 -9.80
N SER A 168 21.30 23.66 -10.10
CA SER A 168 21.91 24.19 -11.32
C SER A 168 23.11 25.03 -10.91
N ARG A 169 24.27 24.75 -11.51
CA ARG A 169 25.44 25.64 -11.45
C ARG A 169 25.53 26.39 -12.76
N CYS A 170 25.71 27.70 -12.67
CA CYS A 170 25.84 28.64 -13.78
C CYS A 170 26.84 29.74 -13.42
#